data_AF-A0A0L8HH61-F1
#
_entry.id   AF-A0A0L8HH61-F1
#
_cell.length_a   1.000
_cell.length_b   1.000
_cell.length_c   1.000
_cell.angle_alpha   90.00
_cell.angle_beta   90.00
_cell.angle_gamma   90.00
#
_symmetry.space_group_name_H-M   'P 1'
#
loop_
_entity.id
_entity.type
_entity.pdbx_description
1 polymer ?
#
loop_
_entity_poly.entity_id
_entity_poly.type
_entity_poly.pdbx_seq_one_letter_code
_entity_poly.pdbx_strand_id
1 'polypeptide(L)'
;MDSFGPKSSFGRVEGIALNQPALHQKACNLGLQILLQTFKVQYNAVRENILDKIFTRIGSSESKPITHILDLFSRVVKTSPQLLLNSDKKLTTIFDHLPTLPPKTAASLLDILQPILKFSRTLRDTLMLLLRKSMFSRHLNARKVSARGFLMILKQFRIVGSVPCSQMNQTFSLSQLSVDVHSQTKYNPVANSTLCLEIVRNLRRCLSQQAEIRVIIYSGLCDCLSKNSKLQKPILNLLLYQRKRPLVASSSKRSLNFLHPILILVITLSVYCSPQLIRLPK
;
A
#
# COMPACT_ATOMS: atom_id res chain seq x y z
N MET A 1 4.82 -25.85 -9.97
CA MET A 1 4.99 -24.38 -9.98
C MET A 1 6.45 -23.99 -10.11
N ASP A 2 7.36 -24.51 -9.28
CA ASP A 2 8.78 -24.12 -9.32
C ASP A 2 9.49 -24.44 -10.66
N SER A 3 9.15 -25.57 -11.31
CA SER A 3 9.79 -25.99 -12.57
C SER A 3 9.25 -25.26 -13.81
N PHE A 4 7.96 -24.91 -13.78
CA PHE A 4 7.18 -24.38 -14.92
C PHE A 4 6.75 -22.91 -14.75
N GLY A 5 7.15 -22.27 -13.67
CA GLY A 5 6.90 -20.85 -13.43
C GLY A 5 7.68 -19.96 -14.41
N PRO A 6 7.30 -18.68 -14.52
CA PRO A 6 8.06 -17.73 -15.33
C PRO A 6 9.54 -17.74 -14.90
N LYS A 7 10.44 -17.77 -15.87
CA LYS A 7 11.90 -17.70 -15.65
C LYS A 7 12.35 -16.32 -16.11
N SER A 8 13.33 -15.72 -15.43
CA SER A 8 13.92 -14.46 -15.88
C SER A 8 14.58 -14.70 -17.24
N SER A 9 14.13 -13.97 -18.26
CA SER A 9 14.73 -14.01 -19.60
C SER A 9 16.04 -13.25 -19.59
N PHE A 10 17.12 -13.89 -19.13
CA PHE A 10 18.47 -13.36 -19.33
C PHE A 10 19.08 -14.07 -20.54
N GLY A 11 19.18 -13.35 -21.68
CA GLY A 11 20.07 -13.71 -22.79
C GLY A 11 19.63 -14.82 -23.76
N ARG A 12 18.34 -15.06 -24.03
CA ARG A 12 17.94 -15.98 -25.12
C ARG A 12 17.54 -15.23 -26.39
N VAL A 13 18.34 -15.43 -27.44
CA VAL A 13 18.06 -15.09 -28.84
C VAL A 13 16.77 -15.81 -29.28
N GLU A 14 15.92 -15.08 -29.99
CA GLU A 14 14.65 -15.54 -30.52
C GLU A 14 14.86 -16.64 -31.57
N GLY A 15 14.39 -17.85 -31.25
CA GLY A 15 14.33 -18.95 -32.20
C GLY A 15 13.74 -20.19 -31.55
N ILE A 16 12.60 -20.66 -32.07
CA ILE A 16 11.98 -22.00 -31.91
C ILE A 16 10.80 -22.16 -30.89
N ALA A 17 10.50 -21.25 -29.97
CA ALA A 17 9.51 -21.55 -28.90
C ALA A 17 8.09 -20.95 -29.07
N LEU A 18 7.34 -21.28 -30.13
CA LEU A 18 5.97 -20.76 -30.30
C LEU A 18 4.89 -21.51 -29.47
N ASN A 19 5.14 -22.76 -29.01
CA ASN A 19 4.13 -23.56 -28.26
C ASN A 19 4.54 -24.02 -26.84
N GLN A 20 5.84 -24.07 -26.53
CA GLN A 20 6.34 -24.42 -25.19
C GLN A 20 5.93 -23.42 -24.06
N PRO A 21 5.87 -22.09 -24.28
CA PRO A 21 5.49 -21.17 -23.20
C PRO A 21 4.04 -21.40 -22.74
N ALA A 22 3.12 -21.76 -23.65
CA ALA A 22 1.72 -22.01 -23.34
C ALA A 22 1.52 -23.27 -22.49
N LEU A 23 2.25 -24.36 -22.78
CA LEU A 23 2.17 -25.60 -21.99
C LEU A 23 2.76 -25.43 -20.59
N HIS A 24 3.90 -24.74 -20.46
CA HIS A 24 4.49 -24.43 -19.16
C HIS A 24 3.56 -23.56 -18.30
N GLN A 25 2.92 -22.56 -18.92
CA GLN A 25 1.94 -21.73 -18.25
C GLN A 25 0.73 -22.55 -17.79
N LYS A 26 0.21 -23.46 -18.63
CA LYS A 26 -0.87 -24.38 -18.24
C LYS A 26 -0.48 -25.28 -17.06
N ALA A 27 0.72 -25.86 -17.08
CA ALA A 27 1.23 -26.69 -15.98
C ALA A 27 1.42 -25.89 -14.68
N CYS A 28 1.91 -24.65 -14.78
CA CYS A 28 2.02 -23.75 -13.62
C CYS A 28 0.64 -23.40 -13.05
N ASN A 29 -0.32 -23.07 -13.92
CA ASN A 29 -1.70 -22.78 -13.54
C ASN A 29 -2.40 -23.99 -12.91
N LEU A 30 -2.15 -25.21 -13.41
CA LEU A 30 -2.66 -26.42 -12.80
C LEU A 30 -2.12 -26.58 -11.37
N GLY A 31 -0.81 -26.38 -11.17
CA GLY A 31 -0.21 -26.41 -9.84
C GLY A 31 -0.82 -25.37 -8.88
N LEU A 32 -1.09 -24.16 -9.38
CA LEU A 32 -1.81 -23.12 -8.63
C LEU A 32 -3.21 -23.57 -8.21
N GLN A 33 -3.96 -24.15 -9.14
CA GLN A 33 -5.31 -24.65 -8.87
C GLN A 33 -5.31 -25.79 -7.87
N ILE A 34 -4.38 -26.75 -7.99
CA ILE A 34 -4.25 -27.85 -7.03
C ILE A 34 -4.01 -27.29 -5.63
N LEU A 35 -2.99 -26.44 -5.45
CA LEU A 35 -2.69 -25.86 -4.13
C LEU A 35 -3.86 -25.06 -3.56
N LEU A 36 -4.58 -24.32 -4.41
CA LEU A 36 -5.75 -23.55 -3.99
C LEU A 36 -6.91 -24.45 -3.56
N GLN A 37 -7.18 -25.53 -4.29
CA GLN A 37 -8.23 -26.49 -3.92
C GLN A 37 -7.85 -27.26 -2.65
N THR A 38 -6.59 -27.67 -2.52
CA THR A 38 -6.07 -28.27 -1.28
C THR A 38 -6.23 -27.31 -0.10
N PHE A 39 -5.94 -26.02 -0.28
CA PHE A 39 -6.13 -25.02 0.77
C PHE A 39 -7.60 -24.91 1.23
N LYS A 40 -8.55 -25.02 0.29
CA LYS A 40 -9.99 -24.98 0.60
C LYS A 40 -10.45 -26.22 1.38
N VAL A 41 -10.11 -27.41 0.88
CA VAL A 41 -10.68 -28.69 1.37
C VAL A 41 -9.99 -29.23 2.62
N GLN A 42 -8.68 -29.02 2.75
CA GLN A 42 -7.86 -29.75 3.73
C GLN A 42 -7.81 -29.10 5.13
N TYR A 43 -7.47 -29.89 6.16
CA TYR A 43 -7.28 -29.46 7.55
C TYR A 43 -6.24 -28.34 7.76
N ASN A 44 -6.33 -27.65 8.91
CA ASN A 44 -5.52 -26.49 9.28
C ASN A 44 -3.99 -26.67 9.12
N ALA A 45 -3.45 -27.86 9.45
CA ALA A 45 -2.00 -28.10 9.34
C ALA A 45 -1.48 -27.96 7.89
N VAL A 46 -2.25 -28.41 6.90
CA VAL A 46 -1.85 -28.31 5.49
C VAL A 46 -1.94 -26.86 5.00
N ARG A 47 -2.94 -26.10 5.47
CA ARG A 47 -3.08 -24.67 5.17
C ARG A 47 -1.87 -23.89 5.66
N GLU A 48 -1.46 -24.12 6.91
CA GLU A 48 -0.29 -23.49 7.51
C GLU A 48 0.99 -23.81 6.73
N ASN A 49 1.18 -25.07 6.31
CA ASN A 49 2.32 -25.47 5.48
C ASN A 49 2.34 -24.81 4.09
N ILE A 50 1.16 -24.63 3.47
CA ILE A 50 1.03 -23.92 2.19
C ILE A 50 1.43 -22.46 2.37
N LEU A 51 0.94 -21.81 3.44
CA LEU A 51 1.28 -20.42 3.75
C LEU A 51 2.77 -20.25 4.04
N ASP A 52 3.38 -21.15 4.81
CA ASP A 52 4.82 -21.13 5.08
C ASP A 52 5.62 -21.21 3.79
N LYS A 53 5.27 -22.14 2.89
CA LYS A 53 5.94 -22.24 1.59
C LYS A 53 5.77 -20.98 0.74
N ILE A 54 4.59 -20.36 0.75
CA ILE A 54 4.36 -19.08 0.06
C ILE A 54 5.25 -17.99 0.66
N PHE A 55 5.30 -17.87 1.98
CA PHE A 55 6.03 -16.79 2.67
C PHE A 55 7.55 -16.98 2.55
N THR A 56 8.06 -18.20 2.70
CA THR A 56 9.47 -18.52 2.44
C THR A 56 9.86 -18.13 1.02
N ARG A 57 9.02 -18.45 0.01
CA ARG A 57 9.28 -18.07 -1.39
C ARG A 57 9.26 -16.56 -1.62
N ILE A 58 8.39 -15.82 -0.94
CA ILE A 58 8.38 -14.35 -1.00
C ILE A 58 9.64 -13.77 -0.33
N GLY A 59 10.05 -14.29 0.83
CA GLY A 59 11.22 -13.83 1.57
C GLY A 59 12.56 -14.07 0.86
N SER A 60 12.71 -15.20 0.17
CA SER A 60 13.96 -15.60 -0.52
C SER A 60 14.14 -15.02 -1.94
N SER A 61 13.56 -13.86 -2.25
CA SER A 61 13.38 -13.30 -3.61
C SER A 61 14.66 -12.80 -4.33
N GLU A 62 15.73 -13.60 -4.41
CA GLU A 62 16.99 -13.16 -5.05
C GLU A 62 17.20 -13.60 -6.50
N SER A 63 16.35 -14.44 -7.12
CA SER A 63 16.66 -14.92 -8.49
C SER A 63 15.47 -15.23 -9.43
N LYS A 64 14.26 -15.49 -8.94
CA LYS A 64 13.11 -15.92 -9.77
C LYS A 64 11.92 -14.97 -9.67
N PRO A 65 11.17 -14.73 -10.77
CA PRO A 65 9.99 -13.88 -10.72
C PRO A 65 8.88 -14.53 -9.88
N ILE A 66 8.49 -13.86 -8.79
CA ILE A 66 7.52 -14.37 -7.82
C ILE A 66 6.05 -14.08 -8.17
N THR A 67 5.77 -13.62 -9.39
CA THR A 67 4.42 -13.18 -9.81
C THR A 67 3.36 -14.26 -9.67
N HIS A 68 3.69 -15.50 -10.02
CA HIS A 68 2.81 -16.66 -9.88
C HIS A 68 2.55 -17.03 -8.40
N ILE A 69 3.52 -16.83 -7.51
CA ILE A 69 3.34 -17.02 -6.06
C ILE A 69 2.43 -15.92 -5.48
N LEU A 70 2.61 -14.68 -5.93
CA LEU A 70 1.73 -13.58 -5.55
C LEU A 70 0.29 -13.79 -6.06
N ASP A 71 0.10 -14.36 -7.25
CA ASP A 71 -1.23 -14.74 -7.75
C ASP A 71 -1.86 -15.84 -6.87
N LEU A 72 -1.09 -16.88 -6.50
CA LEU A 72 -1.57 -17.89 -5.53
C LEU A 72 -2.04 -17.24 -4.24
N PHE A 73 -1.19 -16.38 -3.67
CA PHE A 73 -1.49 -15.73 -2.41
C PHE A 73 -2.72 -14.83 -2.54
N SER A 74 -2.83 -14.05 -3.63
CA SER A 74 -4.02 -13.24 -3.92
C SER A 74 -5.30 -14.06 -3.90
N ARG A 75 -5.30 -15.23 -4.53
CA ARG A 75 -6.47 -16.11 -4.58
C ARG A 75 -6.77 -16.74 -3.22
N VAL A 76 -5.75 -17.11 -2.45
CA VAL A 76 -5.90 -17.60 -1.08
C VAL A 76 -6.54 -16.53 -0.19
N VAL A 77 -6.01 -15.29 -0.20
CA VAL A 77 -6.58 -14.18 0.58
C VAL A 77 -8.01 -13.85 0.17
N LYS A 78 -8.32 -13.84 -1.14
CA LYS A 78 -9.68 -13.55 -1.63
C LYS A 78 -10.68 -14.64 -1.25
N THR A 79 -10.26 -15.90 -1.26
CA THR A 79 -11.15 -17.03 -0.98
C THR A 79 -11.50 -17.12 0.50
N SER A 80 -10.52 -16.93 1.38
CA SER A 80 -10.70 -17.19 2.81
C SER A 80 -9.90 -16.22 3.68
N PRO A 81 -10.23 -14.91 3.66
CA PRO A 81 -9.48 -13.90 4.42
C PRO A 81 -9.57 -14.15 5.94
N GLN A 82 -10.66 -14.73 6.41
CA GLN A 82 -10.88 -15.00 7.84
C GLN A 82 -9.99 -16.11 8.38
N LEU A 83 -9.67 -17.12 7.56
CA LEU A 83 -8.77 -18.21 7.96
C LEU A 83 -7.34 -17.70 8.20
N LEU A 84 -6.95 -16.63 7.52
CA LEU A 84 -5.62 -16.03 7.64
C LEU A 84 -5.47 -15.15 8.90
N LEU A 85 -6.58 -14.73 9.52
CA LEU A 85 -6.55 -13.97 10.77
C LEU A 85 -6.02 -14.82 11.94
N ASN A 86 -6.13 -16.15 11.84
CA ASN A 86 -5.57 -17.06 12.85
C ASN A 86 -4.03 -17.16 12.75
N SER A 87 -3.44 -16.69 11.65
CA SER A 87 -2.01 -16.77 11.35
C SER A 87 -1.31 -15.41 11.49
N ASP A 88 -1.78 -14.54 12.39
CA ASP A 88 -1.29 -13.16 12.61
C ASP A 88 0.25 -13.06 12.75
N LYS A 89 0.87 -14.02 13.46
CA LYS A 89 2.33 -14.06 13.63
C LYS A 89 3.06 -14.21 12.30
N LYS A 90 2.56 -15.07 11.40
CA LYS A 90 3.16 -15.31 10.09
C LYS A 90 2.91 -14.16 9.12
N LEU A 91 1.74 -13.52 9.21
CA LEU A 91 1.48 -12.30 8.45
C LEU A 91 2.39 -11.16 8.89
N THR A 92 2.73 -11.10 10.18
CA THR A 92 3.69 -10.13 10.72
C THR A 92 5.10 -10.36 10.17
N THR A 93 5.58 -11.61 10.08
CA THR A 93 6.92 -11.89 9.52
C THR A 93 7.04 -11.47 8.05
N ILE A 94 5.96 -11.53 7.27
CA ILE A 94 5.94 -11.01 5.90
C ILE A 94 6.18 -9.50 5.87
N PHE A 95 5.64 -8.76 6.85
CA PHE A 95 5.85 -7.32 6.91
C PHE A 95 7.32 -6.98 7.08
N ASP A 96 8.09 -7.78 7.81
CA ASP A 96 9.53 -7.57 7.99
C ASP A 96 10.31 -7.70 6.67
N HIS A 97 9.80 -8.48 5.71
CA HIS A 97 10.38 -8.60 4.37
C HIS A 97 9.96 -7.46 3.42
N LEU A 98 8.88 -6.72 3.69
CA LEU A 98 8.41 -5.65 2.78
C LEU A 98 9.49 -4.63 2.38
N PRO A 99 10.33 -4.12 3.30
CA PRO A 99 11.32 -3.10 2.96
C PRO A 99 12.47 -3.62 2.10
N THR A 100 12.74 -4.93 2.11
CA THR A 100 13.81 -5.57 1.33
C THR A 100 13.34 -5.96 -0.07
N LEU A 101 12.03 -6.13 -0.26
CA LEU A 101 11.45 -6.49 -1.55
C LEU A 101 11.56 -5.36 -2.61
N PRO A 102 11.65 -5.72 -3.90
CA PRO A 102 11.52 -4.75 -4.99
C PRO A 102 10.21 -3.96 -4.89
N PRO A 103 10.18 -2.64 -5.14
CA PRO A 103 9.00 -1.82 -4.88
C PRO A 103 7.73 -2.22 -5.64
N LYS A 104 7.86 -2.86 -6.81
CA LYS A 104 6.72 -3.40 -7.59
C LYS A 104 6.11 -4.63 -6.90
N THR A 105 6.96 -5.52 -6.42
CA THR A 105 6.59 -6.74 -5.70
C THR A 105 5.94 -6.41 -4.37
N ALA A 106 6.55 -5.51 -3.59
CA ALA A 106 6.01 -5.05 -2.32
C ALA A 106 4.66 -4.35 -2.49
N ALA A 107 4.47 -3.55 -3.55
CA ALA A 107 3.17 -2.94 -3.87
C ALA A 107 2.09 -4.00 -4.14
N SER A 108 2.42 -5.02 -4.93
CA SER A 108 1.49 -6.13 -5.23
C SER A 108 1.14 -6.91 -3.96
N LEU A 109 2.11 -7.14 -3.08
CA LEU A 109 1.89 -7.81 -1.81
C LEU A 109 1.00 -6.99 -0.86
N LEU A 110 1.24 -5.68 -0.77
CA LEU A 110 0.39 -4.75 -0.03
C LEU A 110 -1.06 -4.79 -0.56
N ASP A 111 -1.26 -4.77 -1.88
CA ASP A 111 -2.59 -4.87 -2.50
C ASP A 111 -3.29 -6.20 -2.18
N ILE A 112 -2.55 -7.31 -2.14
CA ILE A 112 -3.08 -8.62 -1.74
C ILE A 112 -3.51 -8.63 -0.27
N LEU A 113 -2.77 -7.95 0.61
CA LEU A 113 -3.03 -7.95 2.05
C LEU A 113 -4.17 -7.00 2.47
N GLN A 114 -4.63 -6.11 1.58
CA GLN A 114 -5.71 -5.15 1.86
C GLN A 114 -6.95 -5.78 2.54
N PRO A 115 -7.50 -6.93 2.09
CA PRO A 115 -8.68 -7.52 2.72
C PRO A 115 -8.43 -7.88 4.18
N ILE A 116 -7.26 -8.44 4.50
CA ILE A 116 -6.90 -8.88 5.85
C ILE A 116 -6.76 -7.67 6.78
N LEU A 117 -6.11 -6.60 6.30
CA LEU A 117 -5.90 -5.36 7.04
C LEU A 117 -7.21 -4.63 7.41
N LYS A 118 -8.31 -4.89 6.68
CA LYS A 118 -9.63 -4.36 7.05
C LYS A 118 -10.19 -5.03 8.29
N PHE A 119 -9.89 -6.31 8.52
CA PHE A 119 -10.46 -7.11 9.60
C PHE A 119 -9.56 -7.14 10.85
N SER A 120 -8.23 -7.13 10.70
CA SER A 120 -7.31 -7.12 11.85
C SER A 120 -6.75 -5.73 12.11
N ARG A 121 -7.18 -5.11 13.21
CA ARG A 121 -6.59 -3.88 13.73
C ARG A 121 -5.13 -4.09 14.14
N THR A 122 -4.82 -5.22 14.77
CA THR A 122 -3.47 -5.57 15.22
C THR A 122 -2.49 -5.58 14.05
N LEU A 123 -2.82 -6.29 12.96
CA LEU A 123 -1.97 -6.33 11.77
C LEU A 123 -1.81 -4.95 11.13
N ARG A 124 -2.87 -4.13 11.13
CA ARG A 124 -2.81 -2.76 10.62
C ARG A 124 -1.87 -1.90 11.45
N ASP A 125 -1.94 -1.98 12.77
CA ASP A 125 -1.09 -1.19 13.67
C ASP A 125 0.38 -1.62 13.56
N THR A 126 0.64 -2.93 13.45
CA THR A 126 1.97 -3.48 13.15
C THR A 126 2.51 -2.99 11.81
N LEU A 127 1.69 -3.04 10.74
CA LEU A 127 2.08 -2.51 9.43
C LEU A 127 2.36 -1.01 9.50
N MET A 128 1.51 -0.23 10.18
CA MET A 128 1.71 1.21 10.36
C MET A 128 3.06 1.52 11.04
N LEU A 129 3.42 0.78 12.09
CA LEU A 129 4.71 0.91 12.76
C LEU A 129 5.88 0.60 11.81
N LEU A 130 5.78 -0.50 11.06
CA LEU A 130 6.80 -0.90 10.09
C LEU A 130 6.97 0.13 8.97
N LEU A 131 5.87 0.66 8.42
CA LEU A 131 5.91 1.69 7.39
C LEU A 131 6.57 2.96 7.94
N ARG A 132 6.24 3.38 9.18
CA ARG A 132 6.89 4.52 9.83
C ARG A 132 8.39 4.30 9.94
N LYS A 133 8.84 3.17 10.48
CA LYS A 133 10.27 2.82 10.56
C LYS A 133 10.94 2.86 9.18
N SER A 134 10.28 2.30 8.18
CA SER A 134 10.79 2.21 6.80
C SER A 134 10.95 3.57 6.11
N MET A 135 10.21 4.61 6.51
CA MET A 135 10.41 5.97 5.98
C MET A 135 11.79 6.57 6.31
N PHE A 136 12.42 6.08 7.39
CA PHE A 136 13.73 6.54 7.85
C PHE A 136 14.86 5.60 7.38
N SER A 137 14.53 4.56 6.62
CA SER A 137 15.55 3.67 6.06
C SER A 137 16.49 4.45 5.13
N ARG A 138 17.78 4.12 5.21
CA ARG A 138 18.80 4.59 4.27
C ARG A 138 18.51 4.12 2.83
N HIS A 139 17.79 3.03 2.67
CA HIS A 139 17.49 2.44 1.37
C HIS A 139 16.30 3.13 0.71
N LEU A 140 16.50 3.64 -0.51
CA LEU A 140 15.44 4.31 -1.28
C LEU A 140 14.23 3.40 -1.54
N ASN A 141 14.47 2.11 -1.83
CA ASN A 141 13.39 1.15 -2.09
C ASN A 141 12.48 0.97 -0.87
N ALA A 142 13.04 0.82 0.33
CA ALA A 142 12.27 0.75 1.58
C ALA A 142 11.38 1.99 1.79
N ARG A 143 11.91 3.19 1.51
CA ARG A 143 11.14 4.44 1.59
C ARG A 143 10.03 4.51 0.53
N LYS A 144 10.27 4.02 -0.69
CA LYS A 144 9.25 3.90 -1.76
C LYS A 144 8.14 2.92 -1.36
N VAL A 145 8.48 1.79 -0.73
CA VAL A 145 7.51 0.82 -0.21
C VAL A 145 6.67 1.44 0.89
N SER A 146 7.31 2.15 1.82
CA SER A 146 6.64 2.87 2.89
C SER A 146 5.60 3.89 2.37
N ALA A 147 6.02 4.73 1.42
CA ALA A 147 5.14 5.70 0.76
C ALA A 147 3.92 5.03 0.12
N ARG A 148 4.11 3.92 -0.62
CA ARG A 148 3.01 3.16 -1.21
C ARG A 148 2.08 2.54 -0.16
N GLY A 149 2.62 2.00 0.92
CA GLY A 149 1.83 1.42 2.01
C GLY A 149 0.93 2.47 2.68
N PHE A 150 1.45 3.67 2.96
CA PHE A 150 0.63 4.75 3.50
C PHE A 150 -0.52 5.17 2.56
N LEU A 151 -0.23 5.30 1.26
CA LEU A 151 -1.24 5.63 0.27
C LEU A 151 -2.29 4.53 0.15
N MET A 152 -1.89 3.26 0.17
CA MET A 152 -2.81 2.12 0.18
C MET A 152 -3.79 2.20 1.36
N ILE A 153 -3.27 2.44 2.57
CA ILE A 153 -4.11 2.53 3.78
C ILE A 153 -5.07 3.73 3.66
N LEU A 154 -4.61 4.90 3.19
CA LEU A 154 -5.49 6.05 2.95
C LEU A 154 -6.61 5.78 1.93
N LYS A 155 -6.32 5.01 0.87
CA LYS A 155 -7.33 4.61 -0.13
C LYS A 155 -8.35 3.64 0.46
N GLN A 156 -7.92 2.80 1.41
CA GLN A 156 -8.74 1.73 1.95
C GLN A 156 -9.68 2.18 3.08
N PHE A 157 -9.25 3.09 3.96
CA PHE A 157 -10.03 3.54 5.10
C PHE A 157 -10.68 4.90 4.84
N ARG A 158 -12.00 4.91 4.59
CA ARG A 158 -12.75 6.14 4.35
C ARG A 158 -13.15 6.79 5.66
N ILE A 159 -13.07 8.12 5.69
CA ILE A 159 -13.61 8.93 6.76
C ILE A 159 -15.10 9.16 6.46
N VAL A 160 -15.98 8.75 7.38
CA VAL A 160 -17.40 9.10 7.37
C VAL A 160 -17.61 10.08 8.50
N GLY A 161 -18.18 11.25 8.19
CA GLY A 161 -18.33 12.37 9.13
C GLY A 161 -17.43 13.57 8.81
N SER A 162 -17.56 14.63 9.61
CA SER A 162 -16.74 15.83 9.52
C SER A 162 -15.46 15.64 10.32
N VAL A 163 -14.29 15.95 9.73
CA VAL A 163 -13.02 15.97 10.46
C VAL A 163 -12.87 17.36 11.08
N PRO A 164 -12.84 17.51 12.42
CA PRO A 164 -12.57 18.80 13.04
C PRO A 164 -11.18 19.28 12.64
N CYS A 165 -11.09 20.44 12.00
CA CYS A 165 -9.83 20.99 11.47
C CYS A 165 -8.80 21.24 12.60
N SER A 166 -9.28 21.45 13.83
CA SER A 166 -8.46 21.67 15.03
C SER A 166 -7.63 20.45 15.44
N GLN A 167 -8.04 19.23 15.06
CA GLN A 167 -7.33 18.01 15.43
C GLN A 167 -6.10 17.73 14.55
N MET A 168 -5.89 18.49 13.47
CA MET A 168 -4.77 18.28 12.54
C MET A 168 -3.40 18.52 13.18
N ASN A 169 -3.31 19.32 14.24
CA ASN A 169 -2.07 19.58 14.98
C ASN A 169 -1.94 18.79 16.30
N GLN A 170 -2.97 18.04 16.73
CA GLN A 170 -2.90 17.26 17.97
C GLN A 170 -2.44 15.82 17.71
N THR A 171 -1.48 15.35 18.52
CA THR A 171 -0.98 13.98 18.56
C THR A 171 -1.91 13.10 19.37
N PHE A 172 -2.94 12.54 18.73
CA PHE A 172 -3.71 11.45 19.34
C PHE A 172 -3.07 10.12 18.96
N SER A 173 -2.63 9.37 19.97
CA SER A 173 -2.21 7.98 19.77
C SER A 173 -3.45 7.10 19.57
N LEU A 174 -3.43 6.23 18.55
CA LEU A 174 -4.48 5.24 18.30
C LEU A 174 -4.79 4.38 19.54
N SER A 175 -3.82 4.23 20.45
CA SER A 175 -3.94 3.46 21.70
C SER A 175 -4.93 4.07 22.71
N GLN A 176 -5.25 5.36 22.62
CA GLN A 176 -6.03 6.08 23.65
C GLN A 176 -7.53 6.20 23.34
N LEU A 177 -7.99 5.78 22.16
CA LEU A 177 -9.37 6.05 21.69
C LEU A 177 -10.28 4.81 21.63
N SER A 178 -9.92 3.68 22.24
CA SER A 178 -10.77 2.48 22.21
C SER A 178 -10.90 1.82 23.58
N VAL A 179 -11.79 2.37 24.41
CA VAL A 179 -12.31 1.69 25.61
C VAL A 179 -13.58 0.88 25.28
N ASP A 180 -14.13 0.99 24.06
CA ASP A 180 -15.38 0.28 23.72
C ASP A 180 -15.13 -1.05 23.00
N VAL A 181 -15.16 -2.14 23.79
CA VAL A 181 -14.88 -3.54 23.38
C VAL A 181 -15.87 -4.04 22.33
N HIS A 182 -17.04 -3.42 22.18
CA HIS A 182 -18.07 -3.84 21.22
C HIS A 182 -17.87 -3.32 19.77
N SER A 183 -16.85 -2.49 19.53
CA SER A 183 -16.60 -1.82 18.24
C SER A 183 -15.51 -2.47 17.37
N GLN A 184 -14.86 -3.55 17.84
CA GLN A 184 -13.68 -4.14 17.19
C GLN A 184 -13.95 -4.73 15.79
N THR A 185 -15.21 -5.06 15.49
CA THR A 185 -15.64 -5.66 14.21
C THR A 185 -16.41 -4.70 13.30
N LYS A 186 -16.76 -3.49 13.78
CA LYS A 186 -17.58 -2.53 13.02
C LYS A 186 -16.79 -1.27 12.67
N TYR A 187 -17.20 -0.68 11.54
CA TYR A 187 -16.70 0.58 11.01
C TYR A 187 -16.72 1.69 12.10
N ASN A 188 -15.54 2.13 12.55
CA ASN A 188 -15.40 3.24 13.49
C ASN A 188 -14.94 4.53 12.76
N PRO A 189 -15.84 5.49 12.52
CA PRO A 189 -15.52 6.72 11.77
C PRO A 189 -14.45 7.58 12.44
N VAL A 190 -14.45 7.66 13.77
CA VAL A 190 -13.50 8.46 14.54
C VAL A 190 -12.11 7.86 14.46
N ALA A 191 -11.98 6.54 14.68
CA ALA A 191 -10.69 5.86 14.56
C ALA A 191 -10.09 5.96 13.14
N ASN A 192 -10.93 5.84 12.11
CA ASN A 192 -10.50 6.02 10.72
C ASN A 192 -10.02 7.44 10.44
N SER A 193 -10.69 8.46 11.00
CA SER A 193 -10.28 9.86 10.84
C SER A 193 -8.89 10.12 11.46
N THR A 194 -8.66 9.63 12.68
CA THR A 194 -7.37 9.76 13.38
C THR A 194 -6.25 9.07 12.62
N LEU A 195 -6.48 7.83 12.19
CA LEU A 195 -5.54 7.06 11.37
C LEU A 195 -5.19 7.79 10.07
N CYS A 196 -6.19 8.31 9.34
CA CYS A 196 -5.95 9.06 8.11
C CYS A 196 -5.13 10.32 8.35
N LEU A 197 -5.45 11.12 9.39
CA LEU A 197 -4.70 12.33 9.72
C LEU A 197 -3.26 12.00 10.13
N GLU A 198 -3.06 10.93 10.89
CA GLU A 198 -1.73 10.47 11.26
C GLU A 198 -0.92 10.07 10.02
N ILE A 199 -1.53 9.39 9.05
CA ILE A 199 -0.87 9.09 7.78
C ILE A 199 -0.52 10.37 7.01
N VAL A 200 -1.44 11.33 6.90
CA VAL A 200 -1.19 12.62 6.23
C VAL A 200 0.01 13.36 6.86
N ARG A 201 0.16 13.31 8.19
CA ARG A 201 1.34 13.87 8.87
C ARG A 201 2.62 13.13 8.50
N ASN A 202 2.59 11.80 8.43
CA ASN A 202 3.72 11.00 7.98
C ASN A 202 4.10 11.33 6.52
N LEU A 203 3.11 11.55 5.64
CA LEU A 203 3.33 11.94 4.24
C LEU A 203 4.01 13.31 4.09
N ARG A 204 3.81 14.25 5.02
CA ARG A 204 4.54 15.54 5.05
C ARG A 204 6.04 15.36 5.07
N ARG A 205 6.51 14.35 5.79
CA ARG A 205 7.92 13.99 5.81
C ARG A 205 8.37 13.39 4.48
N CYS A 206 7.58 12.50 3.86
CA CYS A 206 7.87 11.93 2.54
C CYS A 206 8.05 13.00 1.46
N LEU A 207 7.25 14.08 1.51
CA LEU A 207 7.36 15.20 0.58
C LEU A 207 8.66 16.01 0.72
N SER A 208 9.37 15.88 1.85
CA SER A 208 10.70 16.46 2.05
C SER A 208 11.84 15.53 1.59
N GLN A 209 11.52 14.33 1.08
CA GLN A 209 12.51 13.34 0.63
C GLN A 209 12.81 13.49 -0.88
N GLN A 210 13.54 12.52 -1.44
CA GLN A 210 13.98 12.49 -2.84
C GLN A 210 12.82 12.57 -3.85
N ALA A 211 13.14 13.03 -5.07
CA ALA A 211 12.21 13.26 -6.18
C ALA A 211 11.29 12.06 -6.46
N GLU A 212 11.86 10.86 -6.48
CA GLU A 212 11.16 9.62 -6.79
C GLU A 212 10.07 9.28 -5.79
N ILE A 213 10.24 9.70 -4.53
CA ILE A 213 9.24 9.51 -3.48
C ILE A 213 8.12 10.53 -3.65
N ARG A 214 8.46 11.79 -3.96
CA ARG A 214 7.47 12.84 -4.21
C ARG A 214 6.54 12.47 -5.37
N VAL A 215 7.06 11.92 -6.46
CA VAL A 215 6.24 11.45 -7.60
C VAL A 215 5.22 10.38 -7.16
N ILE A 216 5.64 9.42 -6.33
CA ILE A 216 4.73 8.40 -5.78
C ILE A 216 3.64 9.03 -4.92
N ILE A 217 4.00 10.00 -4.08
CA ILE A 217 3.03 10.70 -3.22
C ILE A 217 2.03 11.50 -4.06
N TYR A 218 2.50 12.29 -5.04
CA TYR A 218 1.59 13.11 -5.85
C TYR A 218 0.61 12.27 -6.67
N SER A 219 1.08 11.20 -7.33
CA SER A 219 0.18 10.31 -8.08
C SER A 219 -0.80 9.59 -7.15
N GLY A 220 -0.32 9.11 -6.00
CA GLY A 220 -1.15 8.42 -5.03
C GLY A 220 -2.20 9.30 -4.35
N LEU A 221 -1.89 10.58 -4.09
CA LEU A 221 -2.81 11.51 -3.46
C LEU A 221 -4.02 11.81 -4.35
N CYS A 222 -3.85 11.92 -5.67
CA CYS A 222 -4.97 12.03 -6.63
C CYS A 222 -5.97 10.88 -6.45
N ASP A 223 -5.46 9.65 -6.43
CA ASP A 223 -6.28 8.46 -6.26
C ASP A 223 -6.93 8.37 -4.88
N CYS A 224 -6.27 8.91 -3.83
CA CYS A 224 -6.85 8.98 -2.49
C CYS A 224 -8.03 9.96 -2.46
N LEU A 225 -7.91 11.10 -3.13
CA LEU A 225 -8.93 12.15 -3.17
C LEU A 225 -10.18 11.71 -3.92
N SER A 226 -10.02 11.02 -5.06
CA SER A 226 -11.16 10.48 -5.82
C SER A 226 -11.97 9.47 -4.99
N LYS A 227 -11.31 8.73 -4.08
CA LYS A 227 -11.96 7.77 -3.19
C LYS A 227 -12.42 8.37 -1.86
N ASN A 228 -11.79 9.44 -1.38
CA ASN A 228 -12.05 10.03 -0.06
C ASN A 228 -11.97 11.56 -0.10
N SER A 229 -13.06 12.20 -0.53
CA SER A 229 -13.17 13.66 -0.65
C SER A 229 -12.99 14.40 0.67
N LYS A 230 -13.23 13.74 1.83
CA LYS A 230 -13.01 14.36 3.15
C LYS A 230 -11.53 14.61 3.46
N LEU A 231 -10.61 13.94 2.76
CA LEU A 231 -9.17 14.21 2.87
C LEU A 231 -8.71 15.46 2.11
N GLN A 232 -9.60 16.11 1.35
CA GLN A 232 -9.26 17.27 0.55
C GLN A 232 -8.61 18.39 1.37
N LYS A 233 -9.23 18.83 2.46
CA LYS A 233 -8.68 19.92 3.30
C LYS A 233 -7.32 19.52 3.90
N PRO A 234 -7.16 18.34 4.56
CA PRO A 234 -5.85 17.89 5.04
C PRO A 234 -4.77 17.81 3.95
N ILE A 235 -5.09 17.29 2.77
CA ILE A 235 -4.15 17.13 1.66
C ILE A 235 -3.80 18.50 1.05
N LEU A 236 -4.77 19.40 0.91
CA LEU A 236 -4.51 20.75 0.42
C LEU A 236 -3.60 21.52 1.38
N ASN A 237 -3.88 21.45 2.69
CA ASN A 237 -3.03 22.05 3.72
C ASN A 237 -1.59 21.50 3.68
N LEU A 238 -1.46 20.18 3.49
CA LEU A 238 -0.17 19.51 3.31
C LEU A 238 0.62 20.09 2.13
N LEU A 239 -0.03 20.28 0.98
CA LEU A 239 0.59 20.80 -0.25
C LEU A 239 0.91 22.30 -0.13
N LEU A 240 0.00 23.09 0.45
CA LEU A 240 0.23 24.51 0.71
C LEU A 240 1.40 24.72 1.67
N TYR A 241 1.55 23.84 2.68
CA TYR A 241 2.71 23.86 3.57
C TYR A 241 4.02 23.60 2.82
N GLN A 242 4.05 22.67 1.85
CA GLN A 242 5.24 22.45 1.02
C GLN A 242 5.60 23.69 0.21
N ARG A 243 4.61 24.40 -0.34
CA ARG A 243 4.83 25.62 -1.14
C ARG A 243 5.41 26.78 -0.33
N LYS A 244 5.04 26.89 0.96
CA LYS A 244 5.52 27.96 1.85
C LYS A 244 6.96 27.78 2.34
N ARG A 245 7.61 26.64 2.09
CA ARG A 245 9.06 26.52 2.32
C ARG A 245 9.80 27.30 1.23
N PRO A 246 10.76 28.16 1.57
CA PRO A 246 11.58 28.82 0.56
C PRO A 246 12.26 27.71 -0.26
N LEU A 247 11.97 27.67 -1.55
CA LEU A 247 12.69 26.88 -2.53
C LEU A 247 14.13 27.36 -2.45
N VAL A 248 14.97 26.71 -1.64
CA VAL A 248 16.41 26.96 -1.63
C VAL A 248 16.87 26.80 -3.07
N ALA A 249 17.33 27.91 -3.64
CA ALA A 249 17.75 28.02 -5.02
C ALA A 249 18.91 27.04 -5.26
N SER A 250 18.56 25.83 -5.71
CA SER A 250 19.50 24.98 -6.42
C SER A 250 19.43 25.44 -7.87
N SER A 251 20.46 26.17 -8.29
CA SER A 251 20.76 26.57 -9.65
C SER A 251 20.91 25.34 -10.55
N SER A 252 19.78 24.76 -10.97
CA SER A 252 19.71 23.83 -12.08
C SER A 252 18.26 23.67 -12.51
N LYS A 253 18.02 23.62 -13.83
CA LYS A 253 16.73 23.58 -14.57
C LYS A 253 15.71 22.49 -14.15
N ARG A 254 15.91 21.78 -13.03
CA ARG A 254 15.06 20.70 -12.49
C ARG A 254 13.94 21.18 -11.56
N SER A 255 13.99 22.40 -11.04
CA SER A 255 12.99 22.94 -10.10
C SER A 255 11.65 23.32 -10.78
N LEU A 256 11.67 23.72 -12.06
CA LEU A 256 10.45 24.02 -12.83
C LEU A 256 9.54 22.78 -13.02
N ASN A 257 10.14 21.59 -13.16
CA ASN A 257 9.38 20.34 -13.37
C ASN A 257 8.65 19.85 -12.10
N PHE A 258 8.96 20.39 -10.92
CA PHE A 258 8.23 20.09 -9.67
C PHE A 258 7.03 20.99 -9.44
N LEU A 259 7.00 22.20 -10.01
CA LEU A 259 5.82 23.06 -9.97
C LEU A 259 4.68 22.46 -10.79
N HIS A 260 4.98 21.82 -11.93
CA HIS A 260 3.98 21.28 -12.86
C HIS A 260 3.03 20.25 -12.22
N PRO A 261 3.48 19.20 -11.49
CA PRO A 261 2.56 18.25 -10.85
C PRO A 261 1.79 18.86 -9.67
N ILE A 262 2.36 19.83 -8.94
CA ILE A 262 1.65 20.53 -7.86
C ILE A 262 0.57 21.45 -8.46
N LEU A 263 0.89 22.17 -9.53
CA LEU A 263 -0.01 23.05 -10.25
C LEU A 263 -1.12 22.24 -10.92
N ILE A 264 -0.81 21.11 -11.57
CA ILE A 264 -1.80 20.17 -12.09
C ILE A 264 -2.67 19.62 -10.97
N LEU A 265 -2.10 19.22 -9.82
CA LEU A 265 -2.91 18.68 -8.72
C LEU A 265 -3.83 19.74 -8.12
N VAL A 266 -3.37 20.99 -8.01
CA VAL A 266 -4.18 22.14 -7.57
C VAL A 266 -5.24 22.51 -8.61
N ILE A 267 -4.92 22.50 -9.90
CA ILE A 267 -5.86 22.75 -11.00
C ILE A 267 -6.90 21.63 -11.06
N THR A 268 -6.49 20.35 -11.02
CA THR A 268 -7.39 19.20 -10.97
C THR A 268 -8.26 19.22 -9.72
N LEU A 269 -7.73 19.62 -8.56
CA LEU A 269 -8.51 19.85 -7.34
C LEU A 269 -9.51 21.01 -7.49
N SER A 270 -9.14 22.09 -8.18
CA SER A 270 -10.02 23.25 -8.44
C SER A 270 -11.13 22.91 -9.45
N VAL A 271 -10.83 22.08 -10.44
CA VAL A 271 -11.75 21.69 -11.53
C VAL A 271 -12.69 20.56 -11.06
N TYR A 272 -12.23 19.55 -10.32
CA TYR A 272 -13.08 18.46 -9.84
C TYR A 272 -13.96 18.81 -8.61
N CYS A 273 -13.68 19.90 -7.88
CA CYS A 273 -14.47 20.30 -6.70
C CYS A 273 -15.40 21.50 -6.91
N SER A 274 -15.53 22.03 -8.13
CA SER A 274 -16.48 23.09 -8.46
C SER A 274 -17.87 22.50 -8.75
N PRO A 275 -18.63 22.14 -7.69
CA PRO A 275 -19.91 22.83 -7.54
C PRO A 275 -20.19 23.39 -6.12
N GLN A 276 -19.30 23.20 -5.12
CA GLN A 276 -19.65 23.57 -3.73
C GLN A 276 -18.77 24.64 -3.06
N LEU A 277 -17.78 25.21 -3.75
CA LEU A 277 -16.87 26.21 -3.16
C LEU A 277 -16.94 27.61 -3.76
N ILE A 278 -17.92 27.89 -4.63
CA ILE A 278 -18.28 29.26 -5.07
C ILE A 278 -19.42 29.78 -4.19
N ARG A 279 -19.17 29.97 -2.89
CA ARG A 279 -19.88 30.94 -2.05
C ARG A 279 -18.87 31.51 -1.07
N LEU A 280 -18.10 32.49 -1.54
CA LEU A 280 -17.47 33.46 -0.67
C LEU A 280 -18.58 34.38 -0.12
N PRO A 281 -18.71 34.59 1.20
CA PRO A 281 -19.49 35.72 1.70
C PRO A 281 -18.78 37.02 1.29
N LYS A 282 -19.59 38.01 0.90
CA LYS A 282 -19.14 39.40 0.65
C LYS A 282 -18.57 40.01 1.93
#